data_AF-A0A8B7PMS3-F1
#
_entry.id   AF-A0A8B7PMS3-F1
#
_cell.length_a   1.000
_cell.length_b   1.000
_cell.length_c   1.000
_cell.angle_alpha   90.00
_cell.angle_beta   90.00
_cell.angle_gamma   90.00
#
_symmetry.space_group_name_H-M   'P 1'
#
loop_
_entity.id
_entity.type
_entity.pdbx_description
1 polymer ?
#
loop_
_entity_poly.entity_id
_entity_poly.type
_entity_poly.pdbx_seq_one_letter_code
_entity_poly.pdbx_strand_id
1 'polypeptide(L)'
;MTRGWSCLFYLLVFLTEVLLFGVLILSLVWVYLFRDGFAWNEDVAKQFNLHPVLMITGFIFLMGNAMLVYRLFRCCNKLASKILHTFLYLLAVPCIVVATIAVFDNHNLRNPPIPNLYSLHSWLGLVTMGLFALQVTKTFVVGFFSFWILLCCDQGTSNFRANLLPIHSTFGIITFMLAVATAVSGYTEKAIFSLKSDYAQLVDEAWYINAQGISLVALAILMCFLLFSHTFSRRTSPVAFVEPPSSNNHYVMTQKSYYYREHDP
;
A
#
# COMPACT_ATOMS: atom_id res chain seq x y z
N MET A 1 -3.63 13.21 22.12
CA MET A 1 -2.30 12.57 21.99
C MET A 1 -1.36 13.42 22.80
N THR A 2 -0.54 12.85 23.70
CA THR A 2 0.41 13.69 24.45
C THR A 2 1.50 14.20 23.49
N ARG A 3 2.24 15.23 23.92
CA ARG A 3 3.29 15.86 23.10
C ARG A 3 4.37 14.84 22.66
N GLY A 4 4.75 13.93 23.55
CA GLY A 4 5.73 12.86 23.26
C GLY A 4 5.26 11.88 22.18
N TRP A 5 4.03 11.36 22.28
CA TRP A 5 3.45 10.45 21.29
C TRP A 5 3.27 11.10 19.91
N SER A 6 3.04 12.42 19.88
CA SER A 6 2.94 13.17 18.62
C SER A 6 4.31 13.31 17.94
N CYS A 7 5.37 13.61 18.70
CA CYS A 7 6.74 13.67 18.17
C CYS A 7 7.18 12.32 17.60
N LEU A 8 6.94 11.23 18.34
CA LEU A 8 7.26 9.88 17.87
C LEU A 8 6.51 9.52 16.59
N PHE A 9 5.21 9.84 16.51
CA PHE A 9 4.42 9.60 15.30
C PHE A 9 5.02 10.27 14.06
N TYR A 10 5.34 11.57 14.14
CA TYR A 10 5.90 12.30 13.00
C TYR A 10 7.30 11.83 12.63
N LEU A 11 8.12 11.45 13.62
CA LEU A 11 9.42 10.85 13.35
C LEU A 11 9.27 9.53 12.57
N LEU A 12 8.38 8.64 13.01
CA LEU A 12 8.17 7.35 12.36
C LEU A 12 7.63 7.51 10.94
N VAL A 13 6.66 8.42 10.75
CA VAL A 13 6.16 8.80 9.43
C VAL A 13 7.30 9.31 8.55
N PHE A 14 8.13 10.23 9.06
CA PHE A 14 9.24 10.77 8.30
C PHE A 14 10.21 9.68 7.85
N LEU A 15 10.57 8.75 8.75
CA LEU A 15 11.40 7.60 8.41
C LEU A 15 10.74 6.69 7.36
N THR A 16 9.43 6.45 7.47
CA THR A 16 8.68 5.68 6.49
C THR A 16 8.67 6.34 5.12
N GLU A 17 8.45 7.66 5.05
CA GLU A 17 8.50 8.41 3.79
C GLU A 17 9.91 8.38 3.18
N VAL A 18 10.95 8.58 3.99
CA VAL A 18 12.35 8.45 3.53
C VAL A 18 12.61 7.08 2.92
N LEU A 19 12.08 5.99 3.51
CA LEU A 19 12.22 4.65 2.94
C LEU A 19 11.37 4.44 1.68
N LEU A 20 10.13 4.95 1.63
CA LEU A 20 9.26 4.85 0.45
C LEU A 20 9.90 5.53 -0.77
N PHE A 21 10.33 6.78 -0.62
CA PHE A 21 11.04 7.50 -1.67
C PHE A 21 12.43 6.90 -1.92
N GLY A 22 13.14 6.51 -0.87
CA GLY A 22 14.48 5.93 -0.94
C GLY A 22 14.52 4.66 -1.78
N VAL A 23 13.63 3.70 -1.53
CA VAL A 23 13.59 2.45 -2.31
C VAL A 23 13.23 2.71 -3.78
N LEU A 24 12.31 3.63 -4.05
CA LEU A 24 11.99 4.03 -5.42
C LEU A 24 13.20 4.64 -6.13
N ILE A 25 13.87 5.60 -5.51
CA ILE A 25 15.07 6.24 -6.06
C ILE A 25 16.19 5.22 -6.26
N LEU A 26 16.45 4.36 -5.27
CA LEU A 26 17.46 3.30 -5.37
C LEU A 26 17.17 2.34 -6.52
N SER A 27 15.89 1.97 -6.75
CA SER A 27 15.52 1.11 -7.88
C SER A 27 15.76 1.77 -9.24
N LEU A 28 15.48 3.07 -9.37
CA LEU A 28 15.75 3.83 -10.58
C LEU A 28 17.26 3.98 -10.84
N VAL A 29 18.02 4.34 -9.80
CA VAL A 29 19.48 4.48 -9.84
C VAL A 29 20.13 3.14 -10.17
N TRP A 30 19.65 2.05 -9.59
CA TRP A 30 20.14 0.70 -9.87
C TRP A 30 19.98 0.33 -11.35
N VAL A 31 18.80 0.56 -11.92
CA VAL A 31 18.57 0.27 -13.34
C VAL A 31 19.44 1.15 -14.24
N TYR A 32 19.58 2.43 -13.90
CA TYR A 32 20.36 3.37 -14.70
C TYR A 32 21.86 3.07 -14.67
N LEU A 33 22.43 2.79 -13.49
CA LEU A 33 23.87 2.58 -13.32
C LEU A 33 24.34 1.17 -13.69
N PHE A 34 23.51 0.14 -13.48
CA PHE A 34 23.94 -1.26 -13.59
C PHE A 34 23.18 -2.10 -14.62
N ARG A 35 22.07 -1.60 -15.17
CA ARG A 35 21.19 -2.39 -16.07
C ARG A 35 20.91 -1.71 -17.41
N ASP A 36 21.70 -0.71 -17.78
CA ASP A 36 21.66 -0.03 -19.08
C ASP A 36 20.30 0.62 -19.44
N GLY A 37 19.52 0.99 -18.42
CA GLY A 37 18.27 1.73 -18.57
C GLY A 37 17.04 0.87 -18.91
N PHE A 38 16.09 1.48 -19.62
CA PHE A 38 14.80 0.87 -19.98
C PHE A 38 14.66 0.76 -21.49
N ALA A 39 13.95 -0.28 -21.92
CA ALA A 39 13.48 -0.45 -23.28
C ALA A 39 12.11 -1.16 -23.26
N TRP A 40 11.42 -1.15 -24.39
CA TRP A 40 10.25 -2.00 -24.63
C TRP A 40 10.63 -3.19 -25.52
N ASN A 41 9.88 -3.46 -26.58
CA ASN A 41 10.06 -4.63 -27.45
C ASN A 41 11.33 -4.56 -28.31
N GLU A 42 11.97 -3.39 -28.42
CA GLU A 42 13.22 -3.19 -29.14
C GLU A 42 14.44 -3.85 -28.45
N ASP A 43 14.40 -4.01 -27.13
CA ASP A 43 15.41 -4.74 -26.37
C ASP A 43 14.75 -5.53 -25.25
N VAL A 44 14.48 -6.80 -25.55
CA VAL A 44 13.82 -7.74 -24.65
C VAL A 44 14.57 -7.83 -23.32
N ALA A 45 15.90 -7.78 -23.29
CA ALA A 45 16.67 -7.90 -22.05
C ALA A 45 16.44 -6.71 -21.12
N LYS A 46 16.42 -5.49 -21.67
CA LYS A 46 16.14 -4.25 -20.93
C LYS A 46 14.68 -4.08 -20.57
N GLN A 47 13.76 -4.68 -21.31
CA GLN A 47 12.33 -4.69 -20.98
C GLN A 47 12.07 -5.23 -19.56
N PHE A 48 12.84 -6.22 -19.11
CA PHE A 48 12.74 -6.74 -17.74
C PHE A 48 12.94 -5.65 -16.68
N ASN A 49 13.76 -4.64 -16.93
CA ASN A 49 14.06 -3.59 -15.94
C ASN A 49 12.83 -2.76 -15.56
N LEU A 50 11.80 -2.73 -16.40
CA LEU A 50 10.52 -2.12 -16.08
C LEU A 50 9.81 -2.86 -14.94
N HIS A 51 9.97 -4.19 -14.84
CA HIS A 51 9.32 -5.01 -13.84
C HIS A 51 9.65 -4.56 -12.40
N PRO A 52 10.90 -4.58 -11.91
CA PRO A 52 11.20 -4.20 -10.54
C PRO A 52 10.82 -2.75 -10.24
N VAL A 53 11.09 -1.81 -11.14
CA VAL A 53 10.81 -0.38 -10.92
C VAL A 53 9.31 -0.10 -10.82
N LEU A 54 8.51 -0.65 -11.73
CA LEU A 54 7.06 -0.46 -11.70
C LEU A 54 6.40 -1.25 -10.57
N MET A 55 6.92 -2.42 -10.18
CA MET A 55 6.44 -3.14 -8.99
C MET A 55 6.72 -2.36 -7.71
N ILE A 56 7.92 -1.78 -7.55
CA ILE A 56 8.22 -0.87 -6.43
C ILE A 56 7.33 0.37 -6.47
N THR A 57 7.14 0.98 -7.64
CA THR A 57 6.29 2.16 -7.78
C THR A 57 4.84 1.86 -7.39
N GLY A 58 4.25 0.78 -7.92
CA GLY A 58 2.86 0.40 -7.68
C GLY A 58 2.63 -0.15 -6.28
N PHE A 59 3.27 -1.27 -5.96
CA PHE A 59 3.00 -2.01 -4.73
C PHE A 59 3.65 -1.43 -3.48
N ILE A 60 4.79 -0.75 -3.60
CA ILE A 60 5.50 -0.24 -2.43
C ILE A 60 5.20 1.23 -2.25
N PHE A 61 5.54 2.06 -3.23
CA PHE A 61 5.46 3.51 -3.12
C PHE A 61 4.00 4.01 -3.09
N LEU A 62 3.23 3.75 -4.14
CA LEU A 62 1.85 4.24 -4.27
C LEU A 62 0.92 3.61 -3.24
N MET A 63 0.96 2.28 -3.10
CA MET A 63 0.14 1.57 -2.11
C MET A 63 0.54 1.93 -0.67
N GLY A 64 1.84 2.04 -0.35
CA GLY A 64 2.32 2.44 0.97
C GLY A 64 1.85 3.84 1.36
N ASN A 65 2.00 4.81 0.46
CA ASN A 65 1.45 6.16 0.64
C ASN A 65 -0.07 6.13 0.84
N ALA A 66 -0.80 5.36 0.02
CA ALA A 66 -2.24 5.24 0.13
C ALA A 66 -2.69 4.75 1.51
N MET A 67 -1.96 3.80 2.10
CA MET A 67 -2.25 3.27 3.44
C MET A 67 -1.99 4.31 4.54
N LEU A 68 -1.04 5.22 4.36
CA LEU A 68 -0.72 6.29 5.32
C LEU A 68 -1.67 7.49 5.25
N VAL A 69 -2.38 7.70 4.14
CA VAL A 69 -3.28 8.86 3.94
C VAL A 69 -4.18 9.13 5.15
N TYR A 70 -4.85 8.10 5.68
CA TYR A 70 -5.75 8.29 6.83
C TYR A 70 -5.04 8.58 8.16
N ARG A 71 -3.75 8.26 8.26
CA ARG A 71 -2.88 8.57 9.42
C ARG A 71 -2.33 9.99 9.35
N LEU A 72 -1.98 10.45 8.16
CA LEU A 72 -1.41 11.78 7.93
C LEU A 72 -2.48 12.87 7.92
N PHE A 73 -3.53 12.67 7.14
CA PHE A 73 -4.58 13.67 6.91
C PHE A 73 -5.72 13.57 7.93
N ARG A 74 -5.38 13.51 9.23
CA ARG A 74 -6.35 13.40 10.33
C ARG A 74 -7.25 14.63 10.48
N CYS A 75 -6.69 15.81 10.19
CA CYS A 75 -7.38 17.10 10.30
C CYS A 75 -8.15 17.49 9.04
N CYS A 76 -7.93 16.80 7.92
CA CYS A 76 -8.55 17.13 6.63
C CYS A 76 -9.92 16.45 6.47
N ASN A 77 -10.72 16.92 5.51
CA ASN A 77 -12.01 16.32 5.18
C ASN A 77 -11.85 14.81 4.92
N LYS A 78 -12.68 13.99 5.59
CA LYS A 78 -12.69 12.52 5.42
C LYS A 78 -12.92 12.11 3.97
N LEU A 79 -13.74 12.86 3.24
CA LEU A 79 -13.96 12.63 1.82
C LEU A 79 -12.67 12.83 1.01
N ALA A 80 -11.91 13.89 1.28
CA ALA A 80 -10.64 14.15 0.60
C ALA A 80 -9.62 13.02 0.87
N SER A 81 -9.48 12.58 2.13
CA SER A 81 -8.63 11.43 2.47
C SER A 81 -9.08 10.15 1.74
N LYS A 82 -10.39 9.93 1.58
CA LYS A 82 -10.92 8.78 0.85
C LYS A 82 -10.60 8.85 -0.63
N ILE A 83 -10.81 10.01 -1.26
CA ILE A 83 -10.49 10.24 -2.68
C ILE A 83 -9.00 10.02 -2.92
N LEU A 84 -8.13 10.61 -2.09
CA LEU A 84 -6.68 10.46 -2.25
C LEU A 84 -6.22 9.01 -2.07
N HIS A 85 -6.72 8.31 -1.05
CA HIS A 85 -6.45 6.88 -0.85
C HIS A 85 -6.85 6.05 -2.06
N THR A 86 -8.08 6.23 -2.57
CA THR A 86 -8.57 5.51 -3.74
C THR A 86 -7.78 5.87 -5.00
N PHE A 87 -7.47 7.15 -5.22
CA PHE A 87 -6.69 7.62 -6.35
C PHE A 87 -5.31 6.96 -6.42
N LEU A 88 -4.59 6.90 -5.30
CA LEU A 88 -3.26 6.28 -5.23
C LEU A 88 -3.32 4.76 -5.49
N TYR A 89 -4.33 4.05 -4.97
CA TYR A 89 -4.55 2.64 -5.29
C TYR A 89 -4.85 2.42 -6.79
N LEU A 90 -5.66 3.29 -7.40
CA LEU A 90 -5.97 3.21 -8.83
C LEU A 90 -4.76 3.53 -9.70
N LEU A 91 -3.88 4.45 -9.28
CA LEU A 91 -2.64 4.77 -9.98
C LEU A 91 -1.64 3.60 -9.93
N ALA A 92 -1.68 2.76 -8.90
CA ALA A 92 -0.84 1.56 -8.82
C ALA A 92 -1.22 0.48 -9.84
N VAL A 93 -2.49 0.43 -10.28
CA VAL A 93 -3.00 -0.57 -11.23
C VAL A 93 -2.20 -0.58 -12.55
N PRO A 94 -2.07 0.53 -13.31
CA PRO A 94 -1.31 0.52 -14.56
C PRO A 94 0.16 0.15 -14.35
N CYS A 95 0.79 0.58 -13.25
CA CYS A 95 2.16 0.19 -12.94
C CYS A 95 2.30 -1.33 -12.84
N ILE A 96 1.43 -1.99 -12.06
CA ILE A 96 1.47 -3.44 -11.84
C ILE A 96 1.17 -4.20 -13.14
N VAL A 97 0.18 -3.74 -13.91
CA VAL A 97 -0.19 -4.38 -15.19
C VAL A 97 0.97 -4.32 -16.18
N VAL A 98 1.56 -3.13 -16.39
CA VAL A 98 2.68 -2.96 -17.32
C VAL A 98 3.91 -3.74 -16.85
N ALA A 99 4.21 -3.74 -15.54
CA ALA A 99 5.29 -4.52 -14.96
C ALA A 99 5.15 -6.03 -15.22
N THR A 100 3.92 -6.55 -15.15
CA THR A 100 3.61 -7.95 -15.40
C THR A 100 3.73 -8.28 -16.89
N ILE A 101 3.18 -7.44 -17.77
CA ILE A 101 3.34 -7.61 -19.23
C ILE A 101 4.84 -7.65 -19.58
N ALA A 102 5.63 -6.70 -19.05
CA ALA A 102 7.06 -6.62 -19.33
C ALA A 102 7.85 -7.88 -18.94
N VAL A 103 7.52 -8.55 -17.83
CA VAL A 103 8.22 -9.79 -17.43
C VAL A 103 7.77 -10.99 -18.25
N PHE A 104 6.47 -11.10 -18.57
CA PHE A 104 5.97 -12.17 -19.44
C PHE A 104 6.51 -12.06 -20.87
N ASP A 105 6.52 -10.84 -21.43
CA ASP A 105 7.10 -10.58 -22.75
C ASP A 105 8.60 -10.85 -22.74
N ASN A 106 9.33 -10.42 -21.71
CA ASN A 106 10.75 -10.74 -21.55
C ASN A 106 11.03 -12.25 -21.58
N HIS A 107 10.22 -13.04 -20.89
CA HIS A 107 10.40 -14.49 -20.84
C HIS A 107 10.01 -15.17 -22.17
N ASN A 108 8.90 -14.76 -22.77
CA ASN A 108 8.35 -15.39 -23.97
C ASN A 108 9.10 -15.03 -25.25
N LEU A 109 9.58 -13.79 -25.37
CA LEU A 109 10.25 -13.28 -26.56
C LEU A 109 11.77 -13.57 -26.58
N ARG A 110 12.32 -14.11 -25.50
CA ARG A 110 13.71 -14.60 -25.46
C ARG A 110 13.88 -15.84 -26.32
N ASN A 111 15.11 -16.04 -26.81
CA ASN A 111 15.50 -17.20 -27.60
C ASN A 111 16.71 -17.89 -26.95
N PRO A 112 16.54 -19.07 -26.30
CA PRO A 112 15.28 -19.78 -26.08
C PRO A 112 14.35 -19.09 -25.06
N PRO A 113 13.03 -19.35 -25.09
CA PRO A 113 12.09 -18.81 -24.09
C PRO A 113 12.40 -19.30 -22.67
N ILE A 114 12.12 -18.45 -21.68
CA ILE A 114 12.24 -18.79 -20.26
C ILE A 114 10.87 -19.27 -19.76
N PRO A 115 10.78 -20.42 -19.04
CA PRO A 115 9.53 -20.86 -18.44
C PRO A 115 8.95 -19.81 -17.47
N ASN A 116 7.63 -19.65 -17.48
CA ASN A 116 6.93 -18.73 -16.59
C ASN A 116 6.49 -19.42 -15.29
N LEU A 117 6.33 -18.62 -14.23
CA LEU A 117 5.68 -19.01 -12.96
C LEU A 117 6.26 -20.24 -12.23
N TYR A 118 7.56 -20.52 -12.39
CA TYR A 118 8.20 -21.66 -11.70
C TYR A 118 8.88 -21.28 -10.36
N SER A 119 9.15 -19.99 -10.13
CA SER A 119 9.86 -19.53 -8.92
C SER A 119 8.90 -19.20 -7.79
N LEU A 120 9.36 -19.33 -6.53
CA LEU A 120 8.55 -18.93 -5.36
C LEU A 120 8.20 -17.44 -5.39
N HIS A 121 9.10 -16.59 -5.88
CA HIS A 121 8.84 -15.17 -6.12
C HIS A 121 7.59 -14.98 -6.99
N SER A 122 7.49 -15.71 -8.10
CA SER A 122 6.35 -15.61 -9.02
C SER A 122 5.02 -16.08 -8.40
N TRP A 123 5.05 -17.09 -7.53
CA TRP A 123 3.86 -17.57 -6.81
C TRP A 123 3.39 -16.55 -5.76
N LEU A 124 4.32 -15.98 -4.99
CA LEU A 124 4.02 -14.90 -4.05
C LEU A 124 3.48 -13.66 -4.79
N GLY A 125 4.06 -13.33 -5.95
CA GLY A 125 3.59 -12.24 -6.81
C GLY A 125 2.17 -12.47 -7.32
N LEU A 126 1.84 -13.68 -7.76
CA LEU A 126 0.49 -14.03 -8.21
C LEU A 126 -0.54 -13.86 -7.08
N VAL A 127 -0.23 -14.36 -5.88
CA VAL A 127 -1.10 -14.20 -4.70
C VAL A 127 -1.25 -12.73 -4.33
N THR A 128 -0.16 -11.96 -4.34
CA THR A 128 -0.17 -10.51 -4.06
C THR A 128 -1.04 -9.76 -5.05
N MET A 129 -0.89 -10.01 -6.34
CA MET A 129 -1.72 -9.41 -7.40
C MET A 129 -3.18 -9.81 -7.25
N GLY A 130 -3.48 -11.07 -6.93
CA GLY A 130 -4.84 -11.54 -6.68
C GLY A 130 -5.50 -10.83 -5.49
N LEU A 131 -4.80 -10.71 -4.36
CA LEU A 131 -5.30 -9.99 -3.20
C LEU A 131 -5.49 -8.49 -3.49
N PHE A 132 -4.55 -7.88 -4.21
CA PHE A 132 -4.67 -6.49 -4.65
C PHE A 132 -5.87 -6.28 -5.58
N ALA A 133 -6.06 -7.16 -6.56
CA ALA A 133 -7.22 -7.13 -7.45
C ALA A 133 -8.53 -7.29 -6.68
N LEU A 134 -8.58 -8.15 -5.67
CA LEU A 134 -9.74 -8.26 -4.77
C LEU A 134 -9.99 -6.96 -3.99
N GLN A 135 -8.95 -6.29 -3.51
CA GLN A 135 -9.07 -5.02 -2.78
C GLN A 135 -9.56 -3.88 -3.70
N VAL A 136 -9.06 -3.82 -4.93
CA VAL A 136 -9.49 -2.86 -5.96
C VAL A 136 -10.92 -3.15 -6.39
N THR A 137 -11.26 -4.41 -6.66
CA THR A 137 -12.62 -4.84 -7.04
C THR A 137 -13.61 -4.53 -5.92
N LYS A 138 -13.29 -4.82 -4.66
CA LYS A 138 -14.11 -4.40 -3.51
C LYS A 138 -14.32 -2.89 -3.48
N THR A 139 -13.30 -2.10 -3.82
CA THR A 139 -13.42 -0.64 -3.87
C THR A 139 -14.42 -0.20 -4.94
N PHE A 140 -14.39 -0.81 -6.12
CA PHE A 140 -15.37 -0.56 -7.19
C PHE A 140 -16.77 -1.03 -6.81
N VAL A 141 -16.91 -2.25 -6.28
CA VAL A 141 -18.18 -2.84 -5.85
C VAL A 141 -18.80 -1.98 -4.74
N VAL A 142 -18.07 -1.74 -3.64
CA VAL A 142 -18.56 -0.93 -2.52
C VAL A 142 -18.79 0.51 -2.96
N GLY A 143 -17.93 1.08 -3.80
CA GLY A 143 -18.09 2.43 -4.34
C GLY A 143 -19.34 2.57 -5.23
N PHE A 144 -19.57 1.61 -6.12
CA PHE A 144 -20.72 1.55 -7.03
C PHE A 144 -22.02 1.32 -6.26
N PHE A 145 -22.08 0.32 -5.39
CA PHE A 145 -23.25 0.05 -4.56
C PHE A 145 -23.51 1.16 -3.56
N SER A 146 -22.46 1.78 -3.00
CA SER A 146 -22.62 2.99 -2.21
C SER A 146 -23.24 4.08 -3.07
N PHE A 147 -22.67 4.46 -4.21
CA PHE A 147 -23.22 5.55 -5.02
C PHE A 147 -24.67 5.31 -5.49
N TRP A 148 -25.00 4.09 -5.94
CA TRP A 148 -26.35 3.75 -6.43
C TRP A 148 -27.39 3.52 -5.31
N ILE A 149 -27.02 2.88 -4.19
CA ILE A 149 -27.96 2.58 -3.09
C ILE A 149 -28.05 3.76 -2.09
N LEU A 150 -26.98 4.56 -1.94
CA LEU A 150 -26.98 5.76 -1.08
C LEU A 150 -27.87 6.88 -1.61
N LEU A 151 -28.18 6.90 -2.92
CA LEU A 151 -29.22 7.80 -3.45
C LEU A 151 -30.62 7.49 -2.89
N CYS A 152 -30.83 6.28 -2.34
CA CYS A 152 -32.10 5.89 -1.73
C CYS A 152 -32.06 5.80 -0.19
N CYS A 153 -30.99 5.32 0.45
CA CYS A 153 -30.93 5.13 1.92
C CYS A 153 -29.48 5.01 2.49
N ASP A 154 -28.91 6.08 3.06
CA ASP A 154 -27.57 6.05 3.69
C ASP A 154 -27.51 5.17 4.96
N GLN A 155 -28.62 5.09 5.68
CA GLN A 155 -28.77 4.23 6.86
C GLN A 155 -28.71 2.72 6.51
N GLY A 156 -29.19 2.31 5.34
CA GLY A 156 -29.33 0.91 4.95
C GLY A 156 -28.01 0.18 4.70
N THR A 157 -26.94 0.91 4.33
CA THR A 157 -25.61 0.33 4.02
C THR A 157 -24.56 0.58 5.10
N SER A 158 -24.91 1.28 6.18
CA SER A 158 -23.98 1.63 7.26
C SER A 158 -23.37 0.41 7.95
N ASN A 159 -24.20 -0.58 8.32
CA ASN A 159 -23.76 -1.83 8.96
C ASN A 159 -22.85 -2.67 8.06
N PHE A 160 -23.18 -2.77 6.77
CA PHE A 160 -22.35 -3.48 5.80
C PHE A 160 -20.97 -2.82 5.64
N ARG A 161 -20.92 -1.49 5.51
CA ARG A 161 -19.67 -0.72 5.45
C ARG A 161 -18.83 -0.87 6.72
N ALA A 162 -19.48 -0.88 7.89
CA ALA A 162 -18.80 -1.06 9.18
C ALA A 162 -18.14 -2.44 9.30
N ASN A 163 -18.83 -3.50 8.84
CA ASN A 163 -18.31 -4.87 8.87
C ASN A 163 -17.21 -5.12 7.83
N LEU A 164 -17.24 -4.43 6.69
CA LEU A 164 -16.20 -4.54 5.65
C LEU A 164 -14.91 -3.79 5.99
N LEU A 165 -14.98 -2.72 6.78
CA LEU A 165 -13.81 -1.92 7.14
C LEU A 165 -12.65 -2.73 7.76
N PRO A 166 -12.86 -3.58 8.79
CA PRO A 166 -11.76 -4.38 9.36
C PRO A 166 -11.21 -5.39 8.35
N ILE A 167 -12.07 -6.00 7.52
CA ILE A 167 -11.65 -6.93 6.46
C ILE A 167 -10.76 -6.19 5.46
N HIS A 168 -11.21 -5.05 4.94
CA HIS A 168 -10.46 -4.23 3.99
C HIS A 168 -9.09 -3.82 4.57
N SER A 169 -9.05 -3.35 5.81
CA SER A 169 -7.80 -2.94 6.46
C SER A 169 -6.82 -4.10 6.62
N THR A 170 -7.30 -5.26 7.11
CA THR A 170 -6.44 -6.44 7.32
C THR A 170 -5.90 -6.98 6.01
N PHE A 171 -6.74 -7.13 4.98
CA PHE A 171 -6.30 -7.58 3.67
C PHE A 171 -5.34 -6.58 3.01
N GLY A 172 -5.51 -5.27 3.23
CA GLY A 172 -4.57 -4.25 2.78
C GLY A 172 -3.17 -4.44 3.38
N ILE A 173 -3.08 -4.68 4.69
CA ILE A 173 -1.81 -4.93 5.38
C ILE A 173 -1.18 -6.23 4.89
N ILE A 174 -1.95 -7.33 4.80
CA ILE A 174 -1.45 -8.62 4.29
C ILE A 174 -0.90 -8.47 2.88
N THR A 175 -1.60 -7.74 2.00
CA THR A 175 -1.17 -7.51 0.62
C THR A 175 0.15 -6.71 0.59
N PHE A 176 0.29 -5.68 1.42
CA PHE A 176 1.54 -4.92 1.51
C PHE A 176 2.73 -5.76 2.01
N MET A 177 2.51 -6.60 3.02
CA MET A 177 3.56 -7.48 3.55
C MET A 177 3.97 -8.54 2.52
N LEU A 178 3.01 -9.11 1.79
CA LEU A 178 3.30 -10.03 0.69
C LEU A 178 4.01 -9.34 -0.47
N ALA A 179 3.67 -8.09 -0.79
CA ALA A 179 4.39 -7.30 -1.79
C ALA A 179 5.84 -7.08 -1.39
N VAL A 180 6.12 -6.75 -0.13
CA VAL A 180 7.49 -6.63 0.39
C VAL A 180 8.23 -7.96 0.29
N ALA A 181 7.64 -9.07 0.74
CA ALA A 181 8.25 -10.39 0.64
C ALA A 181 8.53 -10.81 -0.82
N THR A 182 7.59 -10.50 -1.72
CA THR A 182 7.72 -10.72 -3.16
C THR A 182 8.86 -9.88 -3.74
N ALA A 183 8.98 -8.60 -3.38
CA ALA A 183 10.04 -7.74 -3.85
C ALA A 183 11.42 -8.19 -3.34
N VAL A 184 11.55 -8.55 -2.05
CA VAL A 184 12.81 -9.06 -1.48
C VAL A 184 13.25 -10.36 -2.16
N SER A 185 12.33 -11.30 -2.37
CA SER A 185 12.63 -12.54 -3.12
C SER A 185 12.99 -12.26 -4.58
N GLY A 186 12.33 -11.31 -5.25
CA GLY A 186 12.63 -10.92 -6.62
C GLY A 186 14.00 -10.25 -6.77
N TYR A 187 14.38 -9.37 -5.85
CA TYR A 187 15.73 -8.81 -5.79
C TYR A 187 16.79 -9.88 -5.59
N THR A 188 16.52 -10.84 -4.70
CA THR A 188 17.43 -11.96 -4.43
C THR A 188 17.61 -12.84 -5.68
N GLU A 189 16.50 -13.21 -6.33
CA GLU A 189 16.51 -14.00 -7.57
C GLU A 189 17.29 -13.26 -8.68
N LYS A 190 17.03 -11.96 -8.85
CA LYS A 190 17.71 -11.15 -9.86
C LYS A 190 19.21 -10.98 -9.57
N ALA A 191 19.60 -10.80 -8.31
CA ALA A 191 21.00 -10.74 -7.91
C ALA A 191 21.73 -12.04 -8.25
N ILE A 192 21.17 -13.19 -7.85
CA ILE A 192 21.76 -14.52 -8.10
C ILE A 192 21.92 -14.76 -9.60
N PHE A 193 20.89 -14.47 -10.40
CA PHE A 193 20.93 -14.73 -11.84
C PHE A 193 21.87 -13.82 -12.60
N SER A 194 21.96 -12.55 -12.20
CA SER A 194 22.73 -11.55 -12.94
C SER A 194 24.18 -11.47 -12.51
N LEU A 195 24.46 -11.61 -11.21
CA LEU A 195 25.81 -11.49 -10.63
C LEU A 195 26.50 -12.84 -10.42
N LYS A 196 25.76 -13.94 -10.32
CA LYS A 196 26.31 -15.30 -10.16
C LYS A 196 27.33 -15.38 -9.00
N SER A 197 28.58 -15.75 -9.29
CA SER A 197 29.68 -15.82 -8.31
C SER A 197 30.03 -14.49 -7.67
N ASP A 198 29.82 -13.39 -8.40
CA ASP A 198 30.26 -12.06 -7.99
C ASP A 198 29.35 -11.48 -6.91
N TYR A 199 28.15 -12.04 -6.75
CA TYR A 199 27.24 -11.67 -5.68
C TYR A 199 27.86 -11.93 -4.29
N ALA A 200 28.55 -13.07 -4.14
CA ALA A 200 29.21 -13.43 -2.88
C ALA A 200 30.42 -12.54 -2.58
N GLN A 201 30.98 -11.87 -3.59
CA GLN A 201 32.09 -10.93 -3.43
C GLN A 201 31.63 -9.52 -3.04
N LEU A 202 30.32 -9.29 -2.93
CA LEU A 202 29.73 -7.98 -2.62
C LEU A 202 30.25 -6.87 -3.55
N VAL A 203 30.25 -7.13 -4.86
CA VAL A 203 30.48 -6.08 -5.87
C VAL A 203 29.50 -4.92 -5.69
N ASP A 204 29.80 -3.73 -6.23
CA ASP A 204 28.99 -2.52 -6.00
C ASP A 204 27.50 -2.75 -6.27
N GLU A 205 27.16 -3.45 -7.34
CA GLU A 205 25.76 -3.77 -7.66
C GLU A 205 25.09 -4.62 -6.56
N ALA A 206 25.80 -5.57 -5.94
CA ALA A 206 25.29 -6.38 -4.86
C ALA A 206 24.93 -5.53 -3.62
N TRP A 207 25.75 -4.53 -3.30
CA TRP A 207 25.44 -3.58 -2.22
C TRP A 207 24.16 -2.80 -2.51
N TYR A 208 23.96 -2.34 -3.74
CA TYR A 208 22.74 -1.63 -4.15
C TYR A 208 21.48 -2.51 -4.04
N ILE A 209 21.56 -3.77 -4.47
CA ILE A 209 20.42 -4.70 -4.38
C ILE A 209 20.11 -5.05 -2.92
N ASN A 210 21.13 -5.32 -2.10
CA ASN A 210 20.96 -5.60 -0.68
C ASN A 210 20.42 -4.41 0.12
N ALA A 211 20.87 -3.20 -0.21
CA ALA A 211 20.36 -1.97 0.39
C ALA A 211 18.86 -1.76 0.11
N GLN A 212 18.40 -2.07 -1.12
CA GLN A 212 16.97 -2.06 -1.46
C GLN A 212 16.20 -3.11 -0.65
N GLY A 213 16.72 -4.34 -0.58
CA GLY A 213 16.12 -5.43 0.19
C GLY A 213 15.95 -5.12 1.68
N ILE A 214 16.99 -4.63 2.35
CA ILE A 214 16.91 -4.29 3.78
C ILE A 214 16.02 -3.07 4.04
N SER A 215 16.01 -2.09 3.13
CA SER A 215 15.12 -0.92 3.22
C SER A 215 13.64 -1.32 3.12
N LEU A 216 13.32 -2.30 2.26
CA LEU A 216 11.97 -2.88 2.19
C LEU A 216 11.56 -3.59 3.47
N VAL A 217 12.47 -4.35 4.11
CA VAL A 217 12.20 -5.00 5.39
C VAL A 217 11.97 -3.96 6.49
N ALA A 218 12.80 -2.93 6.57
CA ALA A 218 12.61 -1.82 7.51
C ALA A 218 11.26 -1.11 7.29
N LEU A 219 10.89 -0.90 6.03
CA LEU A 219 9.61 -0.31 5.64
C LEU A 219 8.43 -1.17 6.12
N ALA A 220 8.49 -2.49 5.94
CA ALA A 220 7.45 -3.40 6.42
C ALA A 220 7.26 -3.31 7.94
N ILE A 221 8.35 -3.25 8.71
CA ILE A 221 8.31 -3.13 10.18
C ILE A 221 7.64 -1.81 10.58
N LEU A 222 8.09 -0.69 10.01
CA LEU A 222 7.55 0.63 10.33
C LEU A 222 6.08 0.78 9.94
N MET A 223 5.71 0.30 8.75
CA MET A 223 4.33 0.31 8.27
C MET A 223 3.41 -0.49 9.20
N CYS A 224 3.80 -1.70 9.58
CA CYS A 224 3.05 -2.49 10.56
C CYS A 224 2.87 -1.74 11.88
N PHE A 225 3.95 -1.16 12.42
CA PHE A 225 3.87 -0.42 13.68
C PHE A 225 2.92 0.80 13.58
N LEU A 226 3.04 1.59 12.51
CA LEU A 226 2.21 2.77 12.28
C LEU A 226 0.73 2.42 12.08
N LEU A 227 0.43 1.31 11.39
CA LEU A 227 -0.93 0.90 11.04
C LEU A 227 -1.63 0.12 12.17
N PHE A 228 -0.92 -0.69 12.97
CA PHE A 228 -1.54 -1.38 14.10
C PHE A 228 -1.67 -0.51 15.35
N SER A 229 -0.90 0.58 15.47
CA SER A 229 -1.03 1.49 16.60
C SER A 229 -2.39 2.19 16.61
N HIS A 230 -3.24 1.85 17.59
CA HIS A 230 -4.51 2.54 17.84
C HIS A 230 -4.31 4.01 18.20
N THR A 231 -3.21 4.33 18.89
CA THR A 231 -2.84 5.71 19.27
C THR A 231 -2.70 6.61 18.04
N PHE A 232 -2.24 6.07 16.91
CA PHE A 232 -2.01 6.83 15.68
C PHE A 232 -3.20 6.82 14.71
N SER A 233 -4.27 6.11 15.04
CA SER A 233 -5.47 6.05 14.20
C SER A 233 -6.15 7.43 14.09
N ARG A 234 -6.86 7.65 12.98
CA ARG A 234 -7.75 8.81 12.86
C ARG A 234 -8.88 8.67 13.88
N ARG A 235 -9.08 9.71 14.69
CA ARG A 235 -10.21 9.77 15.62
C ARG A 235 -11.53 9.75 14.86
N THR A 236 -12.50 8.99 15.34
CA THR A 236 -13.89 9.09 14.89
C THR A 236 -14.41 10.46 15.32
N SER A 237 -14.84 11.28 14.37
CA SER A 237 -15.61 12.49 14.71
C SER A 237 -16.93 12.05 15.35
N PRO A 238 -17.40 12.70 16.42
CA PRO A 238 -18.75 12.49 16.93
C PRO A 238 -19.76 12.70 15.80
N VAL A 239 -20.79 11.86 15.73
CA VAL A 239 -21.83 11.94 14.69
C VAL A 239 -22.72 13.17 14.91
N ALA A 240 -22.87 13.60 16.17
CA ALA A 240 -23.49 14.86 16.56
C ALA A 240 -23.09 15.19 18.01
N PHE A 241 -23.03 16.49 18.34
CA PHE A 241 -23.14 16.93 19.73
C PHE A 241 -24.64 17.00 20.05
N VAL A 242 -25.08 16.26 21.06
CA VAL A 242 -26.48 16.27 21.49
C VAL A 242 -26.54 17.05 22.80
N GLU A 243 -27.55 17.91 22.95
CA GLU A 243 -27.79 18.57 24.23
C GLU A 243 -28.12 17.52 25.30
N PRO A 244 -27.65 17.71 26.55
CA PRO A 244 -28.00 16.80 27.65
C PRO A 244 -29.53 16.71 27.79
N PRO A 245 -30.07 15.52 28.12
CA PRO A 245 -31.51 15.33 28.18
C PRO A 245 -32.14 16.29 29.20
N SER A 246 -33.11 17.10 28.76
CA SER A 246 -34.06 17.73 29.67
C SER A 246 -34.90 16.64 30.34
N SER A 247 -35.19 16.76 31.63
CA SER A 247 -35.73 15.72 32.52
C SER A 247 -37.04 15.02 32.10
N ASN A 248 -37.67 15.36 30.97
CA ASN A 248 -39.02 14.96 30.61
C ASN A 248 -39.18 14.12 29.33
N ASN A 249 -38.11 13.71 28.64
CA ASN A 249 -38.24 12.91 27.42
C ASN A 249 -37.62 11.52 27.52
N HIS A 250 -38.47 10.49 27.45
CA HIS A 250 -38.07 9.10 27.28
C HIS A 250 -37.69 8.83 25.83
N TYR A 251 -36.40 8.70 25.53
CA TYR A 251 -35.93 8.13 24.27
C TYR A 251 -35.12 6.85 24.50
N VAL A 252 -35.37 5.85 23.66
CA VAL A 252 -34.67 4.56 23.66
C VAL A 252 -33.26 4.75 23.12
N MET A 253 -32.28 4.65 24.01
CA MET A 253 -30.86 4.71 23.70
C MET A 253 -30.46 3.57 22.76
N THR A 254 -30.15 3.89 21.49
CA THR A 254 -29.38 3.01 20.63
C THR A 254 -28.12 3.73 20.13
N GLN A 255 -26.97 3.10 20.43
CA GLN A 255 -25.62 3.35 19.89
C GLN A 255 -24.75 4.52 20.42
N LYS A 256 -23.98 4.17 21.47
CA LYS A 256 -22.49 4.18 21.59
C LYS A 256 -21.61 5.37 21.13
N SER A 257 -22.07 6.49 20.57
CA SER A 257 -21.13 7.55 20.12
C SER A 257 -21.68 8.99 20.09
N TYR A 258 -22.37 9.42 21.15
CA TYR A 258 -22.75 10.83 21.34
C TYR A 258 -21.92 11.45 22.47
N TYR A 259 -21.47 12.70 22.29
CA TYR A 259 -20.82 13.51 23.32
C TYR A 259 -21.73 14.70 23.64
N TYR A 260 -21.95 14.98 24.92
CA TYR A 260 -22.75 16.11 25.38
C TYR A 260 -21.95 17.41 25.28
N ARG A 261 -22.63 18.51 24.94
CA ARG A 261 -22.06 19.85 25.01
C ARG A 261 -22.06 20.29 26.48
N GLU A 262 -20.88 20.51 27.06
CA GLU A 262 -20.78 21.17 28.37
C GLU A 262 -21.23 22.62 28.19
N HIS A 263 -22.28 23.01 28.92
CA HIS A 263 -22.61 24.42 29.12
C HIS A 263 -21.76 24.91 30.29
N ASP A 264 -20.83 25.81 30.03
CA ASP A 264 -20.18 26.58 31.10
C ASP A 264 -21.25 27.40 31.84
N PRO A 265 -21.22 27.46 33.19
CA PRO A 265 -22.16 28.23 34.00
C PRO A 265 -21.98 29.75 33.85
#